data_AF-A0A484CGL3-F1
#
_entry.id   AF-A0A484CGL3-F1
#
_cell.length_a   1.000
_cell.length_b   1.000
_cell.length_c   1.000
_cell.angle_alpha   90.00
_cell.angle_beta   90.00
_cell.angle_gamma   90.00
#
_symmetry.space_group_name_H-M   'P 1'
#
loop_
_entity.id
_entity.type
_entity.pdbx_description
1 polymer ?
#
loop_
_entity_poly.entity_id
_entity_poly.type
_entity_poly.pdbx_seq_one_letter_code
_entity_poly.pdbx_strand_id
1 'polypeptide(L)'
;MLPVVVVHGGASDIPKGRTGKSVSGVRSAARAGYTILQGGGSSMDAVVEAVTQLENNPFFSAGCGSVLNIKGEVEMDAIVMDGKTLGSGAVSAVRNITNPIQLARLVMDKTSHTLLTAEGANQFARSIGVPEVPPESLITEYSRMCWEKDLAANPAECQMWKMGTVGAVAVDNEGNVACATSTGGVLNKMEGRVGDTPCIGQSSHI
;
A
#
# COMPACT_ATOMS: atom_id res chain seq x y z
N MET A 1 8.60 3.95 26.27
CA MET A 1 7.16 3.70 25.98
C MET A 1 6.95 2.21 25.74
N LEU A 2 5.75 1.67 25.96
CA LEU A 2 5.44 0.32 25.48
C LEU A 2 5.24 0.40 23.96
N PRO A 3 5.96 -0.41 23.17
CA PRO A 3 5.84 -0.35 21.72
C PRO A 3 4.47 -0.89 21.28
N VAL A 4 3.87 -0.25 20.29
CA VAL A 4 2.56 -0.66 19.75
C VAL A 4 2.59 -0.52 18.23
N VAL A 5 1.98 -1.47 17.54
CA VAL A 5 1.68 -1.38 16.11
C VAL A 5 0.21 -1.72 15.89
N VAL A 6 -0.45 -0.94 15.04
CA VAL A 6 -1.83 -1.16 14.61
C VAL A 6 -1.83 -1.23 13.09
N VAL A 7 -2.56 -2.20 12.53
CA VAL A 7 -2.56 -2.50 11.10
C VAL A 7 -4.00 -2.68 10.63
N HIS A 8 -4.34 -2.16 9.44
CA HIS A 8 -5.62 -2.41 8.78
C HIS A 8 -5.44 -2.99 7.38
N GLY A 9 -6.34 -3.89 7.01
CA GLY A 9 -6.44 -4.47 5.66
C GLY A 9 -7.40 -3.72 4.73
N GLY A 10 -7.99 -2.62 5.22
CA GLY A 10 -8.93 -1.77 4.49
C GLY A 10 -10.40 -2.05 4.83
N ALA A 11 -11.25 -1.06 4.52
CA ALA A 11 -12.66 -1.04 4.89
C ALA A 11 -13.54 -1.30 3.65
N SER A 12 -13.95 -2.55 3.47
CA SER A 12 -14.85 -2.97 2.41
C SER A 12 -15.71 -4.14 2.86
N ASP A 13 -16.76 -4.46 2.09
CA ASP A 13 -17.49 -5.71 2.31
C ASP A 13 -16.60 -6.88 1.86
N ILE A 14 -16.09 -7.66 2.82
CA ILE A 14 -15.16 -8.77 2.55
C ILE A 14 -16.00 -10.02 2.29
N PRO A 15 -15.93 -10.65 1.10
CA PRO A 15 -16.68 -11.87 0.84
C PRO A 15 -16.37 -12.96 1.87
N LYS A 16 -17.39 -13.70 2.31
CA LYS A 16 -17.26 -14.73 3.36
C LYS A 16 -16.11 -15.71 3.14
N GLY A 17 -15.82 -16.08 1.89
CA GLY A 17 -14.71 -16.97 1.52
C GLY A 17 -13.30 -16.37 1.70
N ARG A 18 -13.18 -15.04 1.80
CA ARG A 18 -11.89 -14.33 1.98
C ARG A 18 -11.67 -13.86 3.42
N THR A 19 -12.71 -13.71 4.23
CA THR A 19 -12.63 -13.17 5.60
C THR A 19 -11.54 -13.82 6.45
N GLY A 20 -11.46 -15.15 6.50
CA GLY A 20 -10.44 -15.85 7.29
C GLY A 20 -9.02 -15.58 6.82
N LYS A 21 -8.79 -15.46 5.50
CA LYS A 21 -7.49 -15.14 4.92
C LYS A 21 -7.10 -13.68 5.15
N SER A 22 -8.05 -12.75 5.03
CA SER A 22 -7.84 -11.33 5.33
C SER A 22 -7.48 -11.13 6.81
N VAL A 23 -8.20 -11.75 7.75
CA VAL A 23 -7.89 -11.65 9.19
C VAL A 23 -6.50 -12.25 9.48
N SER A 24 -6.18 -13.40 8.90
CA SER A 24 -4.85 -14.01 9.05
C SER A 24 -3.75 -13.11 8.48
N GLY A 25 -3.99 -12.45 7.35
CA GLY A 25 -3.05 -11.53 6.71
C GLY A 25 -2.74 -10.32 7.59
N VAL A 26 -3.78 -9.64 8.11
CA VAL A 26 -3.61 -8.50 9.04
C VAL A 26 -2.88 -8.94 10.30
N ARG A 27 -3.19 -10.12 10.85
CA ARG A 27 -2.49 -10.66 12.02
C ARG A 27 -1.01 -10.93 11.74
N SER A 28 -0.68 -11.43 10.55
CA SER A 28 0.70 -11.68 10.14
C SER A 28 1.48 -10.37 10.00
N ALA A 29 0.89 -9.38 9.34
CA ALA A 29 1.49 -8.05 9.17
C ALA A 29 1.72 -7.35 10.52
N ALA A 30 0.73 -7.36 11.41
CA ALA A 30 0.87 -6.80 12.76
C ALA A 30 1.98 -7.50 13.56
N ARG A 31 2.10 -8.82 13.46
CA ARG A 31 3.18 -9.58 14.10
C ARG A 31 4.55 -9.21 13.53
N ALA A 32 4.68 -9.09 12.21
CA ALA A 32 5.95 -8.74 11.57
C ALA A 32 6.43 -7.35 12.02
N GLY A 33 5.55 -6.33 11.98
CA GLY A 33 5.86 -5.00 12.49
C GLY A 33 6.20 -5.02 13.99
N TYR A 34 5.46 -5.79 14.80
CA TYR A 34 5.73 -5.90 16.23
C TYR A 34 7.06 -6.59 16.55
N THR A 35 7.48 -7.58 15.75
CA THR A 35 8.78 -8.23 15.90
C THR A 35 9.93 -7.22 15.72
N ILE A 36 9.81 -6.27 14.79
CA ILE A 36 10.79 -5.19 14.63
C ILE A 36 10.86 -4.34 15.91
N LEU A 37 9.71 -3.92 16.44
CA LEU A 37 9.66 -3.11 17.66
C LEU A 37 10.21 -3.86 18.89
N GLN A 38 9.90 -5.14 19.03
CA GLN A 38 10.45 -5.99 20.10
C GLN A 38 11.98 -6.13 20.01
N GLY A 39 12.52 -6.12 18.79
CA GLY A 39 13.96 -6.11 18.54
C GLY A 39 14.64 -4.76 18.78
N GLY A 40 13.89 -3.72 19.18
CA GLY A 40 14.41 -2.36 19.36
C GLY A 40 14.52 -1.55 18.07
N GLY A 41 13.88 -2.00 16.98
CA GLY A 41 13.80 -1.24 15.73
C GLY A 41 12.88 -0.03 15.82
N SER A 42 12.93 0.83 14.81
CA SER A 42 12.17 2.08 14.76
C SER A 42 10.69 1.87 14.43
N SER A 43 9.84 2.83 14.79
CA SER A 43 8.43 2.84 14.38
C SER A 43 8.27 2.86 12.86
N MET A 44 9.14 3.58 12.16
CA MET A 44 9.14 3.64 10.69
C MET A 44 9.43 2.28 10.05
N ASP A 45 10.44 1.55 10.53
CA ASP A 45 10.75 0.23 9.99
C ASP A 45 9.62 -0.77 10.28
N ALA A 46 8.97 -0.66 11.45
CA ALA A 46 7.83 -1.49 11.81
C ALA A 46 6.62 -1.30 10.89
N VAL A 47 6.26 -0.04 10.55
CA VAL A 47 5.13 0.23 9.65
C VAL A 47 5.43 -0.14 8.21
N VAL A 48 6.66 0.08 7.73
CA VAL A 48 7.09 -0.31 6.38
C VAL A 48 7.03 -1.83 6.22
N GLU A 49 7.51 -2.59 7.21
CA GLU A 49 7.43 -4.06 7.17
C GLU A 49 5.98 -4.55 7.23
N ALA A 50 5.17 -4.00 8.14
CA ALA A 50 3.77 -4.39 8.25
C ALA A 50 3.02 -4.19 6.92
N VAL A 51 3.21 -3.05 6.25
CA VAL A 51 2.56 -2.78 4.96
C VAL A 51 3.18 -3.61 3.84
N THR A 52 4.50 -3.85 3.84
CA THR A 52 5.17 -4.76 2.88
C THR A 52 4.53 -6.17 2.93
N GLN A 53 4.25 -6.69 4.13
CA GLN A 53 3.57 -7.98 4.30
C GLN A 53 2.16 -7.99 3.72
N LEU A 54 1.45 -6.86 3.75
CA LEU A 54 0.13 -6.73 3.14
C LEU A 54 0.22 -6.59 1.62
N GLU A 55 1.19 -5.85 1.09
CA GLU A 55 1.45 -5.71 -0.36
C GLU A 55 1.85 -7.04 -1.02
N ASN A 56 2.55 -7.90 -0.28
CA ASN A 56 2.93 -9.22 -0.75
C ASN A 56 1.79 -10.25 -0.64
N ASN A 57 0.65 -9.87 -0.07
CA ASN A 57 -0.45 -10.77 0.20
C ASN A 57 -1.61 -10.51 -0.79
N PRO A 58 -1.92 -11.46 -1.70
CA PRO A 58 -2.90 -11.28 -2.79
C PRO A 58 -4.35 -11.12 -2.30
N PHE A 59 -4.58 -11.17 -0.98
CA PHE A 59 -5.88 -10.92 -0.38
C PHE A 59 -6.19 -9.44 -0.19
N PHE A 60 -5.21 -8.55 -0.32
CA PHE A 60 -5.36 -7.10 -0.15
C PHE A 60 -5.14 -6.36 -1.46
N SER A 61 -5.70 -5.15 -1.56
CA SER A 61 -5.59 -4.31 -2.76
C SER A 61 -4.43 -3.32 -2.62
N ALA A 62 -3.22 -3.86 -2.51
CA ALA A 62 -1.96 -3.13 -2.55
C ALA A 62 -0.87 -4.09 -3.01
N GLY A 63 0.15 -3.62 -3.73
CA GLY A 63 1.17 -4.52 -4.30
C GLY A 63 0.55 -5.59 -5.21
N CYS A 64 0.88 -6.85 -4.95
CA CYS A 64 0.27 -8.01 -5.61
C CYS A 64 -1.17 -8.20 -5.10
N GLY A 65 -2.14 -8.21 -6.02
CA GLY A 65 -3.58 -8.25 -5.66
C GLY A 65 -4.28 -6.91 -5.76
N SER A 66 -3.56 -5.85 -6.14
CA SER A 66 -4.14 -4.54 -6.49
C SER A 66 -5.26 -4.67 -7.54
N VAL A 67 -6.27 -3.81 -7.38
CA VAL A 67 -7.34 -3.63 -8.38
C VAL A 67 -6.80 -3.09 -9.70
N LEU A 68 -7.55 -3.32 -10.77
CA LEU A 68 -7.18 -2.93 -12.12
C LEU A 68 -7.86 -1.60 -12.54
N ASN A 69 -7.13 -0.78 -13.29
CA ASN A 69 -7.66 0.45 -13.90
C ASN A 69 -8.48 0.14 -15.16
N ILE A 70 -9.02 1.16 -15.86
CA ILE A 70 -9.82 0.99 -17.08
C ILE A 70 -9.12 0.21 -18.22
N LYS A 71 -7.78 0.10 -18.19
CA LYS A 71 -6.98 -0.64 -19.17
C LYS A 71 -6.66 -2.08 -18.74
N GLY A 72 -7.10 -2.49 -17.55
CA GLY A 72 -6.73 -3.79 -16.97
C GLY A 72 -5.34 -3.80 -16.35
N GLU A 73 -4.76 -2.64 -16.07
CA GLU A 73 -3.40 -2.50 -15.53
C GLU A 73 -3.41 -2.15 -14.04
N VAL A 74 -2.35 -2.53 -13.32
CA VAL A 74 -2.12 -2.15 -11.92
C VAL A 74 -1.38 -0.82 -11.85
N GLU A 75 -1.93 0.13 -11.11
CA GLU A 75 -1.29 1.39 -10.73
C GLU A 75 -1.43 1.57 -9.22
N MET A 76 -0.35 1.86 -8.52
CA MET A 76 -0.35 1.88 -7.06
C MET A 76 0.09 3.22 -6.51
N ASP A 77 -0.43 3.54 -5.34
CA ASP A 77 -0.07 4.71 -4.55
C ASP A 77 0.39 4.26 -3.16
N ALA A 78 1.42 4.91 -2.60
CA ALA A 78 1.87 4.64 -1.24
C ALA A 78 2.52 5.87 -0.60
N ILE A 79 2.51 5.91 0.74
CA ILE A 79 3.12 6.97 1.55
C ILE A 79 3.67 6.42 2.85
N VAL A 80 4.76 7.02 3.32
CA VAL A 80 5.25 6.94 4.70
C VAL A 80 5.42 8.34 5.30
N MET A 81 5.26 8.44 6.62
CA MET A 81 5.53 9.67 7.37
C MET A 81 6.16 9.34 8.72
N ASP A 82 7.22 10.07 9.07
CA ASP A 82 7.88 10.04 10.38
C ASP A 82 7.38 11.21 11.23
N GLY A 83 6.80 10.92 12.39
CA GLY A 83 6.28 11.94 13.30
C GLY A 83 7.34 12.69 14.08
N LYS A 84 8.59 12.20 14.14
CA LYS A 84 9.69 12.90 14.81
C LYS A 84 10.19 14.09 13.97
N THR A 85 10.42 13.85 12.68
CA THR A 85 11.00 14.84 11.76
C THR A 85 9.97 15.50 10.86
N LEU A 86 8.74 14.96 10.80
CA LEU A 86 7.74 15.23 9.75
C LEU A 86 8.21 14.85 8.35
N GLY A 87 9.35 14.16 8.24
CA GLY A 87 9.86 13.59 7.00
C GLY A 87 8.82 12.66 6.40
N SER A 88 8.60 12.80 5.10
CA SER A 88 7.59 12.05 4.37
C SER A 88 8.11 11.67 3.00
N GLY A 89 7.66 10.52 2.51
CA GLY A 89 7.95 10.06 1.16
C GLY A 89 6.75 9.33 0.60
N ALA A 90 6.44 9.59 -0.66
CA ALA A 90 5.26 9.10 -1.32
C ALA A 90 5.52 8.81 -2.79
N VAL A 91 4.73 7.88 -3.32
CA VAL A 91 4.66 7.59 -4.75
C VAL A 91 3.22 7.45 -5.20
N SER A 92 2.93 7.84 -6.44
CA SER A 92 1.61 7.66 -7.04
C SER A 92 1.67 7.13 -8.45
N ALA A 93 0.63 6.40 -8.85
CA ALA A 93 0.50 5.75 -10.16
C ALA A 93 1.74 4.94 -10.60
N VAL A 94 2.45 4.33 -9.64
CA VAL A 94 3.61 3.49 -9.95
C VAL A 94 3.17 2.13 -10.48
N ARG A 95 3.96 1.59 -11.39
CA ARG A 95 3.71 0.29 -12.04
C ARG A 95 4.94 -0.61 -11.90
N ASN A 96 4.79 -1.91 -12.14
CA ASN A 96 5.92 -2.85 -12.24
C ASN A 96 6.84 -2.91 -11.00
N ILE A 97 6.34 -2.55 -9.82
CA ILE A 97 7.10 -2.56 -8.57
C ILE A 97 6.32 -3.39 -7.55
N THR A 98 6.98 -4.37 -6.93
CA THR A 98 6.33 -5.25 -5.95
C THR A 98 5.83 -4.50 -4.73
N ASN A 99 6.65 -3.58 -4.20
CA ASN A 99 6.40 -2.91 -2.93
C ASN A 99 6.46 -1.37 -3.04
N PRO A 100 5.35 -0.72 -3.44
CA PRO A 100 5.23 0.74 -3.43
C PRO A 100 5.63 1.39 -2.10
N ILE A 101 5.34 0.77 -0.96
CA ILE A 101 5.67 1.36 0.35
C ILE A 101 7.17 1.49 0.58
N GLN A 102 7.96 0.54 0.08
CA GLN A 102 9.42 0.59 0.17
C GLN A 102 9.96 1.69 -0.75
N LEU A 103 9.38 1.85 -1.94
CA LEU A 103 9.74 2.96 -2.82
C LEU A 103 9.40 4.32 -2.18
N ALA A 104 8.24 4.44 -1.54
CA ALA A 104 7.86 5.65 -0.79
C ALA A 104 8.89 5.98 0.32
N ARG A 105 9.36 4.96 1.06
CA ARG A 105 10.46 5.12 2.03
C ARG A 105 11.76 5.58 1.37
N LEU A 106 12.10 5.04 0.20
CA LEU A 106 13.29 5.45 -0.55
C LEU A 106 13.19 6.89 -1.06
N VAL A 107 12.00 7.36 -1.44
CA VAL A 107 11.78 8.78 -1.79
C VAL A 107 12.13 9.68 -0.60
N MET A 108 11.64 9.34 0.61
CA MET A 108 11.93 10.07 1.85
C MET A 108 13.43 10.09 2.17
N ASP A 109 14.11 8.93 2.06
CA ASP A 109 15.48 8.77 2.54
C ASP A 109 16.56 9.21 1.52
N LYS A 110 16.25 9.19 0.22
CA LYS A 110 17.25 9.35 -0.87
C LYS A 110 17.02 10.56 -1.74
N THR A 111 15.98 11.35 -1.50
CA THR A 111 15.69 12.55 -2.29
C THR A 111 15.42 13.75 -1.39
N SER A 112 15.48 14.95 -1.96
CA SER A 112 15.00 16.18 -1.31
C SER A 112 13.51 16.43 -1.60
N HIS A 113 12.77 15.44 -2.09
CA HIS A 113 11.40 15.54 -2.52
C HIS A 113 10.51 14.63 -1.68
N THR A 114 9.22 14.96 -1.64
CA THR A 114 8.25 14.24 -0.82
C THR A 114 7.40 13.28 -1.64
N LEU A 115 7.12 13.59 -2.90
CA LEU A 115 6.24 12.81 -3.76
C LEU A 115 6.81 12.73 -5.17
N LEU A 116 6.95 11.51 -5.68
CA LEU A 116 7.21 11.24 -7.10
C LEU A 116 6.00 10.54 -7.71
N THR A 117 5.79 10.67 -9.02
CA THR A 117 4.61 10.12 -9.67
C THR A 117 4.94 9.42 -10.98
N ALA A 118 4.16 8.38 -11.29
CA ALA A 118 4.15 7.64 -12.54
C ALA A 118 5.56 7.30 -13.04
N GLU A 119 5.83 7.60 -14.31
CA GLU A 119 7.10 7.29 -14.96
C GLU A 119 8.32 7.91 -14.24
N GLY A 120 8.18 9.08 -13.63
CA GLY A 120 9.26 9.70 -12.86
C GLY A 120 9.62 8.89 -11.60
N ALA A 121 8.62 8.34 -10.90
CA ALA A 121 8.84 7.46 -9.77
C ALA A 121 9.47 6.12 -10.19
N ASN A 122 9.03 5.56 -11.33
CA ASN A 122 9.62 4.35 -11.91
C ASN A 122 11.08 4.56 -12.34
N GLN A 123 11.41 5.71 -12.96
CA GLN A 123 12.79 6.08 -13.29
C GLN A 123 13.66 6.20 -12.04
N PHE A 124 13.15 6.83 -10.99
CA PHE A 124 13.83 6.90 -9.71
C PHE A 124 14.09 5.49 -9.14
N ALA A 125 13.08 4.62 -9.12
CA ALA A 125 13.19 3.23 -8.68
C ALA A 125 14.31 2.49 -9.44
N ARG A 126 14.35 2.59 -10.77
CA ARG A 126 15.42 2.02 -11.60
C ARG A 126 16.79 2.60 -11.24
N SER A 127 16.89 3.92 -11.04
CA SER A 127 18.17 4.60 -10.77
C SER A 127 18.84 4.16 -9.47
N ILE A 128 18.06 3.67 -8.50
CA ILE A 128 18.55 3.18 -7.20
C ILE A 128 18.54 1.64 -7.10
N GLY A 129 18.26 0.95 -8.21
CA GLY A 129 18.33 -0.51 -8.29
C GLY A 129 17.13 -1.27 -7.72
N VAL A 130 15.95 -0.64 -7.59
CA VAL A 130 14.71 -1.37 -7.26
C VAL A 130 14.34 -2.26 -8.45
N PRO A 131 14.15 -3.58 -8.25
CA PRO A 131 13.79 -4.49 -9.33
C PRO A 131 12.42 -4.17 -9.92
N GLU A 132 12.32 -4.22 -11.24
CA GLU A 132 11.03 -4.23 -11.93
C GLU A 132 10.50 -5.66 -12.04
N VAL A 133 9.18 -5.79 -11.90
CA VAL A 133 8.47 -7.06 -12.07
C VAL A 133 7.52 -6.99 -13.27
N PRO A 134 7.25 -8.13 -13.94
CA PRO A 134 6.26 -8.19 -15.00
C PRO A 134 4.89 -7.71 -14.49
N PRO A 135 4.09 -6.96 -15.28
CA PRO A 135 2.77 -6.50 -14.84
C PRO A 135 1.88 -7.64 -14.32
N GLU A 136 1.92 -8.78 -15.01
CA GLU A 136 1.11 -9.96 -14.68
C GLU A 136 1.44 -10.59 -13.32
N SER A 137 2.63 -10.36 -12.75
CA SER A 137 2.93 -10.89 -11.40
C SER A 137 2.19 -10.14 -10.29
N LEU A 138 1.68 -8.95 -10.59
CA LEU A 138 0.88 -8.14 -9.65
C LEU A 138 -0.62 -8.42 -9.78
N ILE A 139 -1.04 -9.04 -10.90
CA ILE A 139 -2.44 -9.31 -11.22
C ILE A 139 -2.80 -10.71 -10.72
N THR A 140 -3.86 -10.80 -9.91
CA THR A 140 -4.39 -12.07 -9.43
C THR A 140 -5.60 -12.48 -10.26
N GLU A 141 -5.92 -13.77 -10.28
CA GLU A 141 -7.17 -14.25 -10.88
C GLU A 141 -8.40 -13.55 -10.28
N TYR A 142 -8.38 -13.27 -8.98
CA TYR A 142 -9.46 -12.58 -8.31
C TYR A 142 -9.59 -11.11 -8.75
N SER A 143 -8.48 -10.37 -8.85
CA SER A 143 -8.53 -8.97 -9.30
C SER A 143 -8.96 -8.87 -10.76
N ARG A 144 -8.53 -9.79 -11.62
CA ARG A 144 -9.00 -9.92 -13.01
C ARG A 144 -10.49 -10.24 -13.08
N MET A 145 -10.96 -11.24 -12.34
CA MET A 145 -12.38 -11.60 -12.28
C MET A 145 -13.25 -10.42 -11.81
N CYS A 146 -12.81 -9.67 -10.79
CA CYS A 146 -13.52 -8.48 -10.32
C CYS A 146 -13.60 -7.41 -11.42
N TRP A 147 -12.51 -7.17 -12.15
CA TRP A 147 -12.46 -6.21 -13.25
C TRP A 147 -13.39 -6.60 -14.41
N GLU A 148 -13.36 -7.85 -14.86
CA GLU A 148 -14.24 -8.35 -15.93
C GLU A 148 -15.72 -8.26 -15.55
N LYS A 149 -16.05 -8.56 -14.30
CA LYS A 149 -17.42 -8.42 -13.78
C LYS A 149 -17.89 -6.98 -13.75
N ASP A 150 -17.01 -6.04 -13.37
CA ASP A 150 -17.34 -4.62 -13.33
C ASP A 150 -17.57 -4.06 -14.73
N LEU A 151 -16.77 -4.47 -15.73
CA LEU A 151 -17.00 -4.11 -17.14
C LEU A 151 -18.33 -4.63 -17.70
N ALA A 152 -18.78 -5.79 -17.22
CA ALA A 152 -20.06 -6.38 -17.61
C ALA A 152 -21.26 -5.85 -16.81
N ALA A 153 -21.03 -5.14 -15.69
CA ALA A 153 -22.06 -4.64 -14.81
C ALA A 153 -22.62 -3.29 -15.29
N ASN A 154 -23.88 -3.00 -14.95
CA ASN A 154 -24.43 -1.67 -15.16
C ASN A 154 -23.74 -0.66 -14.21
N PRO A 155 -23.44 0.57 -14.66
CA PRO A 155 -22.73 1.57 -13.84
C PRO A 155 -23.38 1.90 -12.48
N ALA A 156 -24.68 1.64 -12.34
CA ALA A 156 -25.43 1.81 -11.10
C ALA A 156 -25.13 0.75 -10.02
N GLU A 157 -24.59 -0.42 -10.39
CA GLU A 157 -24.28 -1.55 -9.48
C GLU A 157 -22.79 -1.63 -9.10
N CYS A 158 -21.91 -0.93 -9.83
CA CYS A 158 -20.44 -0.97 -9.70
C CYS A 158 -19.85 -0.43 -8.38
N GLN A 159 -20.65 0.12 -7.47
CA GLN A 159 -20.12 0.67 -6.20
C GLN A 159 -19.72 -0.40 -5.16
N MET A 160 -20.00 -1.68 -5.44
CA MET A 160 -19.78 -2.79 -4.48
C MET A 160 -18.33 -3.25 -4.32
N TRP A 161 -17.38 -2.83 -5.19
CA TRP A 161 -16.03 -3.40 -5.22
C TRP A 161 -14.91 -2.41 -4.89
N LYS A 162 -15.15 -1.49 -3.93
CA LYS A 162 -14.06 -0.73 -3.31
C LYS A 162 -13.17 -1.69 -2.53
N MET A 163 -12.14 -2.26 -3.15
CA MET A 163 -11.17 -3.05 -2.40
C MET A 163 -10.32 -2.12 -1.52
N GLY A 164 -10.01 -2.60 -0.33
CA GLY A 164 -9.49 -1.77 0.75
C GLY A 164 -8.02 -1.37 0.59
N THR A 165 -7.75 -0.09 0.87
CA THR A 165 -6.42 0.46 1.18
C THR A 165 -5.87 -0.19 2.46
N VAL A 166 -4.58 -0.51 2.46
CA VAL A 166 -3.89 -1.07 3.63
C VAL A 166 -3.03 -0.02 4.32
N GLY A 167 -2.78 -0.22 5.61
CA GLY A 167 -1.95 0.72 6.34
C GLY A 167 -1.57 0.25 7.73
N ALA A 168 -0.59 0.93 8.29
CA ALA A 168 -0.09 0.69 9.63
C ALA A 168 0.31 2.00 10.32
N VAL A 169 0.17 2.02 11.65
CA VAL A 169 0.73 3.04 12.54
C VAL A 169 1.49 2.35 13.65
N ALA A 170 2.60 2.94 14.09
CA ALA A 170 3.38 2.39 15.19
C ALA A 170 3.96 3.49 16.10
N VAL A 171 4.19 3.12 17.35
CA VAL A 171 5.02 3.86 18.31
C VAL A 171 6.12 2.95 18.84
N ASP A 172 7.35 3.44 18.85
CA ASP A 172 8.52 2.69 19.32
C ASP A 172 8.82 2.92 20.82
N ASN A 173 9.91 2.30 21.30
CA ASN A 173 10.32 2.37 22.70
C ASN A 173 10.74 3.78 23.13
N GLU A 174 11.21 4.61 22.19
CA GLU A 174 11.59 6.01 22.42
C GLU A 174 10.38 6.95 22.37
N GLY A 175 9.23 6.46 21.90
CA GLY A 175 8.03 7.25 21.71
C GLY A 175 7.96 7.93 20.34
N ASN A 176 8.84 7.58 19.39
CA ASN A 176 8.70 8.07 18.02
C ASN A 176 7.55 7.34 17.34
N VAL A 177 6.80 8.06 16.52
CA VAL A 177 5.60 7.59 15.84
C VAL A 177 5.80 7.61 14.33
N ALA A 178 5.28 6.60 13.63
CA ALA A 178 5.34 6.53 12.17
C ALA A 178 4.05 5.93 11.61
N CYS A 179 3.76 6.22 10.34
CA CYS A 179 2.63 5.67 9.62
C CYS A 179 2.99 5.33 8.17
N ALA A 180 2.30 4.34 7.63
CA ALA A 180 2.48 3.83 6.28
C ALA A 180 1.12 3.49 5.68
N THR A 181 0.89 3.78 4.42
CA THR A 181 -0.36 3.45 3.71
C THR A 181 -0.06 3.12 2.26
N SER A 182 -0.72 2.10 1.72
CA SER A 182 -0.54 1.63 0.34
C SER A 182 -1.87 1.17 -0.27
N THR A 183 -2.05 1.40 -1.57
CA THR A 183 -3.29 1.02 -2.28
C THR A 183 -3.07 0.81 -3.78
N GLY A 184 -3.86 -0.09 -4.36
CA GLY A 184 -4.12 -0.16 -5.81
C GLY A 184 -5.16 0.86 -6.28
N GLY A 185 -5.80 1.59 -5.37
CA GLY A 185 -6.84 2.57 -5.66
C GLY A 185 -8.23 1.94 -5.76
N VAL A 186 -9.04 2.41 -6.71
CA VAL A 186 -10.41 1.91 -6.93
C VAL A 186 -10.48 1.15 -8.25
N LEU A 187 -11.33 0.12 -8.29
CA LEU A 187 -11.58 -0.67 -9.49
C LEU A 187 -12.07 0.23 -10.63
N ASN A 188 -11.61 -0.03 -11.85
CA ASN A 188 -11.96 0.75 -13.04
C ASN A 188 -11.69 2.26 -12.92
N LYS A 189 -10.72 2.65 -12.08
CA LYS A 189 -10.21 4.01 -12.09
C LYS A 189 -9.67 4.37 -13.47
N MET A 190 -9.82 5.65 -13.84
CA MET A 190 -9.10 6.19 -14.99
C MET A 190 -7.59 5.99 -14.80
N GLU A 191 -6.89 5.74 -15.89
CA GLU A 191 -5.43 5.66 -15.88
C GLU A 191 -4.81 6.93 -15.28
N GLY A 192 -3.82 6.76 -14.40
CA GLY A 192 -3.18 7.88 -13.71
C GLY A 192 -4.03 8.54 -12.63
N ARG A 193 -5.22 8.01 -12.30
CA ARG A 193 -6.00 8.49 -11.15
C ARG A 193 -5.22 8.22 -9.87
N VAL A 194 -4.95 9.31 -9.14
CA VAL A 194 -4.32 9.29 -7.82
C VAL A 194 -5.39 9.38 -6.73
N GLY A 195 -5.26 8.56 -5.69
CA GLY A 195 -6.15 8.57 -4.52
C GLY A 195 -5.74 9.55 -3.42
N ASP A 196 -6.33 9.35 -2.25
CA ASP A 196 -5.95 10.01 -0.99
C ASP A 196 -4.60 9.53 -0.46
N THR A 197 -4.23 8.28 -0.73
CA THR A 197 -3.06 7.60 -0.16
C THR A 197 -1.73 8.37 -0.27
N PRO A 198 -1.32 8.92 -1.42
CA PRO A 198 -0.04 9.60 -1.50
C PRO A 198 -0.10 11.07 -1.06
N CYS A 199 -1.25 11.53 -0.56
CA CYS A 199 -1.47 12.92 -0.13
C CYS A 199 -1.35 13.05 1.39
N ILE A 200 -0.29 13.71 1.86
CA ILE A 200 -0.07 13.99 3.29
C ILE A 200 -1.29 14.68 3.89
N GLY A 201 -1.72 14.22 5.06
CA GLY A 201 -2.86 14.79 5.78
C GLY A 201 -4.23 14.27 5.34
N GLN A 202 -4.32 13.43 4.31
CA GLN A 202 -5.56 12.77 3.89
C GLN A 202 -5.65 11.36 4.46
N SER A 203 -4.81 10.44 3.97
CA SER A 203 -4.80 9.04 4.41
C SER A 203 -3.90 8.78 5.61
N SER A 204 -2.84 9.56 5.72
CA SER A 204 -1.72 9.31 6.63
C SER A 204 -1.29 10.64 7.24
N HIS A 205 -1.41 10.72 8.56
CA HIS A 205 -1.02 11.86 9.36
C HIS A 205 -0.66 11.38 10.76
N ILE A 206 0.26 12.09 11.42
CA ILE A 206 0.77 11.79 12.76
C ILE A 206 0.75 13.08 13.56
#